data_AF-A0A521G2N4-F1
#
_entry.id   AF-A0A521G2N4-F1
#
_cell.length_a   1.000
_cell.length_b   1.000
_cell.length_c   1.000
_cell.angle_alpha   90.00
_cell.angle_beta   90.00
_cell.angle_gamma   90.00
#
_symmetry.space_group_name_H-M   'P 1'
#
loop_
_entity.id
_entity.type
_entity.pdbx_description
1 polymer ?
#
loop_
_entity_poly.entity_id
_entity_poly.type
_entity_poly.pdbx_seq_one_letter_code
_entity_poly.pdbx_strand_id
1 'polypeptide(L)'
;MPFENLLNISVKKDWVDYLAALLTPTIAVAGLYIAFNQRRIEEARLRHELFERRYKQFDAVVKFALSTMSLSIEADEECECRPFEASNELRDEIAGIKFIFSPDIDEYVNTHIVKLHIEIQHLRAERNRMEPREERLKNAKRQTEFKNNLRKNLEIFHEKTLKYMQLQQPSLSARERLKKLAALFEKIKNAAD
;
A
#
# COMPACT_ATOMS: atom_id res chain seq x y z
N MET A 1 -38.20 76.90 9.71
CA MET A 1 -37.66 76.23 10.91
C MET A 1 -36.76 75.09 10.46
N PRO A 2 -35.45 75.32 10.36
CA PRO A 2 -34.48 74.30 9.95
C PRO A 2 -33.48 73.98 11.08
N PHE A 3 -32.73 72.88 10.93
CA PHE A 3 -31.46 72.52 11.59
C PHE A 3 -31.39 71.41 12.65
N GLU A 4 -32.48 70.87 13.19
CA GLU A 4 -32.33 69.83 14.24
C GLU A 4 -32.03 68.40 13.74
N ASN A 5 -32.19 68.12 12.43
CA ASN A 5 -32.02 66.75 11.89
C ASN A 5 -30.63 66.41 11.32
N LEU A 6 -29.66 67.33 11.33
CA LEU A 6 -28.34 67.09 10.72
C LEU A 6 -27.29 66.53 11.69
N LEU A 7 -27.46 66.72 13.01
CA LEU A 7 -26.49 66.24 14.01
C LEU A 7 -26.66 64.76 14.37
N ASN A 8 -27.85 64.18 14.17
CA ASN A 8 -28.15 62.80 14.59
C ASN A 8 -27.69 61.73 13.57
N ILE A 9 -27.30 62.16 12.36
CA ILE A 9 -26.85 61.25 11.28
C ILE A 9 -25.34 60.97 11.37
N SER A 10 -24.55 61.94 11.87
CA SER A 10 -23.09 61.82 11.98
C SER A 10 -22.67 60.78 13.03
N VAL A 11 -23.26 60.82 14.23
CA VAL A 11 -22.88 59.96 15.37
C VAL A 11 -23.18 58.47 15.12
N LYS A 12 -24.18 58.16 14.28
CA LYS A 12 -24.53 56.78 13.94
C LYS A 12 -23.60 56.13 12.93
N LYS A 13 -22.78 56.91 12.21
CA LYS A 13 -21.92 56.40 11.16
C LYS A 13 -20.56 55.95 11.70
N ASP A 14 -20.04 56.63 12.71
CA ASP A 14 -18.70 56.40 13.24
C ASP A 14 -18.51 54.99 13.84
N TRP A 15 -19.44 54.51 14.66
CA TRP A 15 -19.33 53.17 15.27
C TRP A 15 -19.46 52.03 14.26
N VAL A 16 -20.25 52.23 13.20
CA VAL A 16 -20.38 51.29 12.08
C VAL A 16 -19.09 51.26 11.26
N ASP A 17 -18.48 52.42 11.01
CA ASP A 17 -17.21 52.53 10.30
C ASP A 17 -16.06 51.89 11.10
N TYR A 18 -16.05 52.00 12.44
CA TYR A 18 -15.09 51.28 13.29
C TYR A 18 -15.29 49.76 13.25
N LEU A 19 -16.53 49.26 13.28
CA LEU A 19 -16.82 47.83 13.13
C LEU A 19 -16.43 47.31 11.75
N ALA A 20 -16.69 48.08 10.69
CA ALA A 20 -16.29 47.73 9.33
C ALA A 20 -14.76 47.69 9.17
N ALA A 21 -14.06 48.64 9.79
CA ALA A 21 -12.59 48.66 9.81
C ALA A 21 -12.00 47.46 10.58
N LEU A 22 -12.63 46.99 11.65
CA LEU A 22 -12.20 45.82 12.41
C LEU A 22 -12.54 44.49 11.71
N LEU A 23 -13.60 44.46 10.90
CA LEU A 23 -14.03 43.26 10.19
C LEU A 23 -12.96 42.71 9.25
N THR A 24 -12.27 43.60 8.52
CA THR A 24 -11.24 43.23 7.54
C THR A 24 -10.07 42.45 8.16
N PRO A 25 -9.40 42.94 9.23
CA PRO A 25 -8.35 42.18 9.90
C PRO A 25 -8.88 40.91 10.60
N THR A 26 -10.12 40.90 11.10
CA THR A 26 -10.71 39.68 11.68
C THR A 26 -10.88 38.59 10.62
N ILE A 27 -11.41 38.92 9.45
CA ILE A 27 -11.54 37.98 8.34
C ILE A 27 -10.15 37.51 7.86
N ALA A 28 -9.15 38.40 7.83
CA ALA A 28 -7.78 38.03 7.46
C ALA A 28 -7.17 37.01 8.42
N VAL A 29 -7.32 37.22 9.74
CA VAL A 29 -6.84 36.27 10.77
C VAL A 29 -7.59 34.94 10.66
N ALA A 30 -8.90 34.97 10.47
CA ALA A 30 -9.69 33.76 10.28
C ALA A 30 -9.26 32.99 9.02
N GLY A 31 -8.99 33.69 7.92
CA GLY A 31 -8.47 33.11 6.68
C GLY A 31 -7.11 32.44 6.86
N LEU A 32 -6.17 33.12 7.54
CA LEU A 32 -4.87 32.55 7.87
C LEU A 32 -4.97 31.29 8.73
N TYR A 33 -5.87 31.31 9.72
CA TYR A 33 -6.12 30.16 10.59
C TYR A 33 -6.67 28.96 9.82
N ILE A 34 -7.64 29.18 8.94
CA ILE A 34 -8.22 28.13 8.09
C ILE A 34 -7.15 27.57 7.13
N ALA A 35 -6.39 28.43 6.46
CA ALA A 35 -5.33 28.01 5.55
C ALA A 35 -4.24 27.17 6.24
N PHE A 36 -3.86 27.55 7.47
CA PHE A 36 -2.92 26.77 8.26
C PHE A 36 -3.45 25.36 8.56
N ASN A 37 -4.72 25.25 8.92
CA ASN A 37 -5.35 23.96 9.18
C ASN A 37 -5.48 23.11 7.90
N GLN A 38 -5.84 23.72 6.76
CA GLN A 38 -5.91 23.05 5.47
C GLN A 38 -4.57 22.43 5.08
N ARG A 39 -3.48 23.19 5.22
CA ARG A 39 -2.13 22.69 4.97
C ARG A 39 -1.80 21.46 5.83
N ARG A 40 -2.13 21.49 7.12
CA ARG A 40 -1.89 20.35 8.02
C ARG A 40 -2.69 19.10 7.62
N ILE A 41 -3.93 19.28 7.16
CA ILE A 41 -4.79 18.19 6.70
C ILE A 41 -4.26 17.59 5.39
N GLU A 42 -3.85 18.43 4.44
CA GLU A 42 -3.26 17.99 3.17
C GLU A 42 -1.97 17.20 3.38
N GLU A 43 -1.08 17.66 4.28
CA GLU A 43 0.15 16.93 4.63
C GLU A 43 -0.17 15.55 5.25
N ALA A 44 -1.22 15.45 6.07
CA ALA A 44 -1.68 14.16 6.59
C ALA A 44 -2.24 13.26 5.48
N ARG A 45 -3.07 13.81 4.59
CA ARG A 45 -3.67 13.10 3.46
C ARG A 45 -2.60 12.56 2.50
N LEU A 46 -1.62 13.37 2.12
CA LEU A 46 -0.52 12.97 1.23
C LEU A 46 0.28 11.79 1.82
N ARG A 47 0.52 11.79 3.14
CA ARG A 47 1.19 10.67 3.81
C ARG A 47 0.35 9.39 3.76
N HIS A 48 -0.96 9.48 3.96
CA HIS A 48 -1.86 8.33 3.84
C HIS A 48 -1.91 7.80 2.40
N GLU A 49 -2.06 8.66 1.40
CA GLU A 49 -2.10 8.27 -0.01
C GLU A 49 -0.78 7.60 -0.44
N LEU A 50 0.37 8.11 -0.01
CA LEU A 50 1.67 7.49 -0.28
C LEU A 50 1.79 6.10 0.37
N PHE A 51 1.32 5.95 1.60
CA PHE A 51 1.30 4.65 2.26
C PHE A 51 0.38 3.66 1.54
N GLU A 52 -0.83 4.08 1.15
CA GLU A 52 -1.77 3.21 0.45
C GLU A 52 -1.20 2.72 -0.89
N ARG A 53 -0.52 3.60 -1.64
CA ARG A 53 0.17 3.24 -2.89
C ARG A 53 1.28 2.21 -2.65
N ARG A 54 2.12 2.43 -1.62
CA ARG A 54 3.18 1.48 -1.21
C ARG A 54 2.60 0.14 -0.79
N TYR A 55 1.54 0.17 0.01
CA TYR A 55 0.86 -1.03 0.50
C TYR A 55 0.25 -1.82 -0.66
N LYS A 56 -0.38 -1.15 -1.63
CA LYS A 56 -0.97 -1.83 -2.80
C LYS A 56 0.07 -2.65 -3.57
N GLN A 57 1.25 -2.09 -3.78
CA GLN A 57 2.34 -2.80 -4.48
C GLN A 57 2.96 -3.91 -3.63
N PHE A 58 3.13 -3.68 -2.33
CA PHE A 58 3.57 -4.74 -1.42
C PHE A 58 2.60 -5.92 -1.42
N ASP A 59 1.30 -5.63 -1.31
CA ASP A 59 0.22 -6.62 -1.36
C ASP A 59 0.21 -7.38 -2.70
N ALA A 60 0.45 -6.70 -3.83
CA ALA A 60 0.58 -7.33 -5.13
C ALA A 60 1.75 -8.33 -5.19
N VAL A 61 2.94 -7.97 -4.66
CA VAL A 61 4.09 -8.89 -4.60
C VAL A 61 3.81 -10.10 -3.73
N VAL A 62 3.20 -9.88 -2.56
CA VAL A 62 2.85 -10.97 -1.64
C VAL A 62 1.81 -11.89 -2.27
N LYS A 63 0.75 -11.35 -2.87
CA LYS A 63 -0.26 -12.12 -3.61
C LYS A 63 0.34 -12.88 -4.78
N PHE A 64 1.28 -12.27 -5.51
CA PHE A 64 1.98 -12.92 -6.61
C PHE A 64 2.77 -14.14 -6.13
N ALA A 65 3.57 -13.98 -5.07
CA ALA A 65 4.29 -15.11 -4.48
C ALA A 65 3.36 -16.17 -3.88
N LEU A 66 2.28 -15.74 -3.20
CA LEU A 66 1.28 -16.65 -2.65
C LEU A 66 0.58 -17.45 -3.73
N SER A 67 0.18 -16.85 -4.86
CA SER A 67 -0.40 -17.58 -6.01
C SER A 67 0.53 -18.67 -6.54
N THR A 68 1.84 -18.46 -6.39
CA THR A 68 2.87 -19.45 -6.75
C THR A 68 2.89 -20.61 -5.75
N MET A 69 2.70 -20.31 -4.45
CA MET A 69 2.73 -21.28 -3.36
C MET A 69 1.41 -22.05 -3.18
N SER A 70 0.26 -21.38 -3.30
CA SER A 70 -1.07 -21.88 -2.93
C SER A 70 -1.63 -22.95 -3.86
N LEU A 71 -1.09 -23.15 -5.07
CA LEU A 71 -1.45 -24.31 -5.90
C LEU A 71 -1.01 -25.67 -5.30
N SER A 72 -0.49 -25.73 -4.07
CA SER A 72 -0.26 -26.97 -3.31
C SER A 72 -0.97 -27.04 -1.95
N ILE A 73 -1.71 -26.01 -1.54
CA ILE A 73 -2.49 -26.00 -0.31
C ILE A 73 -3.93 -25.79 -0.78
N GLU A 74 -4.79 -26.77 -0.56
CA GLU A 74 -6.22 -26.67 -0.86
C GLU A 74 -6.75 -25.31 -0.42
N ALA A 75 -7.32 -24.59 -1.37
CA ALA A 75 -7.78 -23.22 -1.17
C ALA A 75 -8.87 -23.21 -0.11
N ASP A 76 -8.55 -22.65 1.05
CA ASP A 76 -9.53 -22.14 2.00
C ASP A 76 -10.35 -21.06 1.26
N GLU A 77 -11.69 -21.20 1.25
CA GLU A 77 -12.63 -20.44 0.39
C GLU A 77 -12.54 -18.89 0.54
N GLU A 78 -11.84 -18.37 1.54
CA GLU A 78 -11.62 -16.94 1.75
C GLU A 78 -10.38 -16.36 1.03
N CYS A 79 -9.46 -17.21 0.56
CA CYS A 79 -8.29 -16.72 -0.17
C CYS A 79 -8.61 -16.69 -1.67
N GLU A 80 -9.02 -15.53 -2.20
CA GLU A 80 -9.19 -15.27 -3.65
C GLU A 80 -7.84 -15.33 -4.41
N CYS A 81 -7.12 -16.44 -4.31
CA CYS A 81 -5.98 -16.76 -5.16
C CYS A 81 -6.51 -17.12 -6.55
N ARG A 82 -6.77 -16.10 -7.37
CA ARG A 82 -7.22 -16.27 -8.75
C ARG A 82 -6.21 -17.08 -9.59
N PRO A 83 -6.69 -17.88 -10.57
CA PRO A 83 -5.86 -18.75 -11.40
C PRO A 83 -4.85 -17.97 -12.25
N PHE A 84 -3.90 -18.69 -12.84
CA PHE A 84 -2.77 -18.29 -13.71
C PHE A 84 -2.87 -16.94 -14.47
N GLU A 85 -4.03 -16.53 -14.98
CA GLU A 85 -4.27 -15.22 -15.60
C GLU A 85 -4.01 -14.03 -14.64
N ALA A 86 -4.31 -14.20 -13.35
CA ALA A 86 -4.01 -13.22 -12.31
C ALA A 86 -2.50 -12.99 -12.12
N SER A 87 -1.64 -13.94 -12.49
CA SER A 87 -0.19 -13.79 -12.36
C SER A 87 0.39 -12.76 -13.34
N ASN A 88 -0.21 -12.63 -14.53
CA ASN A 88 0.19 -11.61 -15.50
C ASN A 88 -0.30 -10.22 -15.08
N GLU A 89 -1.54 -10.12 -14.60
CA GLU A 89 -2.09 -8.86 -14.06
C GLU A 89 -1.25 -8.36 -12.87
N LEU A 90 -0.89 -9.26 -11.95
CA LEU A 90 -0.03 -8.93 -10.81
C LEU A 90 1.38 -8.53 -11.26
N ARG A 91 1.88 -9.06 -12.38
CA ARG A 91 3.20 -8.68 -12.92
C ARG A 91 3.20 -7.22 -13.41
N ASP A 92 2.11 -6.77 -14.02
CA ASP A 92 1.95 -5.38 -14.42
C ASP A 92 1.85 -4.45 -13.21
N GLU A 93 1.21 -4.90 -12.13
CA GLU A 93 1.18 -4.15 -10.85
C GLU A 93 2.57 -4.07 -10.19
N ILE A 94 3.39 -5.11 -10.34
CA ILE A 94 4.77 -5.17 -9.84
C ILE A 94 5.70 -4.23 -10.63
N ALA A 95 5.47 -4.04 -11.93
CA ALA A 95 6.31 -3.18 -12.78
C ALA A 95 6.36 -1.71 -12.29
N GLY A 96 5.37 -1.28 -11.51
CA GLY A 96 5.33 0.06 -10.91
C GLY A 96 6.19 0.24 -9.65
N ILE A 97 6.82 -0.81 -9.10
CA ILE A 97 7.53 -0.77 -7.81
C ILE A 97 8.69 0.21 -7.82
N LYS A 98 9.41 0.31 -8.94
CA LYS A 98 10.54 1.24 -9.13
C LYS A 98 10.18 2.70 -8.82
N PHE A 99 8.93 3.10 -9.08
CA PHE A 99 8.51 4.50 -8.91
C PHE A 99 8.07 4.86 -7.50
N ILE A 100 7.70 3.88 -6.68
CA ILE A 100 7.09 4.11 -5.36
C ILE A 100 8.06 3.77 -4.21
N PHE A 101 8.93 2.80 -4.44
CA PHE A 101 9.96 2.38 -3.49
C PHE A 101 11.33 2.88 -3.93
N SER A 102 12.15 2.01 -4.50
CA SER A 102 13.49 2.31 -5.00
C SER A 102 13.84 1.35 -6.14
N PRO A 103 14.79 1.72 -7.03
CA PRO A 103 15.27 0.82 -8.08
C PRO A 103 15.86 -0.48 -7.49
N ASP A 104 16.51 -0.42 -6.33
CA ASP A 104 17.08 -1.61 -5.68
C ASP A 104 16.01 -2.65 -5.29
N ILE A 105 14.82 -2.18 -4.88
CA ILE A 105 13.70 -3.07 -4.53
C ILE A 105 13.11 -3.68 -5.80
N ASP A 106 12.97 -2.90 -6.87
CA ASP A 106 12.52 -3.38 -8.17
C ASP A 106 13.46 -4.46 -8.73
N GLU A 107 14.76 -4.21 -8.71
CA GLU A 107 15.77 -5.19 -9.13
C GLU A 107 15.69 -6.47 -8.27
N TYR A 108 15.50 -6.32 -6.95
CA TYR A 108 15.37 -7.45 -6.05
C TYR A 108 14.14 -8.30 -6.36
N VAL A 109 12.97 -7.68 -6.53
CA VAL A 109 11.72 -8.39 -6.85
C VAL A 109 11.83 -9.12 -8.18
N ASN A 110 12.33 -8.46 -9.23
CA ASN A 110 12.47 -9.09 -10.54
C ASN A 110 13.47 -10.26 -10.52
N THR A 111 14.60 -10.10 -9.84
CA THR A 111 15.68 -11.10 -9.83
C THR A 111 15.38 -12.29 -8.91
N HIS A 112 14.75 -12.06 -7.75
CA HIS A 112 14.59 -13.07 -6.71
C HIS A 112 13.17 -13.60 -6.55
N ILE A 113 12.14 -12.83 -6.93
CA ILE A 113 10.74 -13.25 -6.78
C ILE A 113 10.17 -13.66 -8.14
N VAL A 114 10.24 -12.78 -9.14
CA VAL A 114 9.69 -13.05 -10.48
C VAL A 114 10.44 -14.17 -11.17
N LYS A 115 11.77 -14.20 -11.09
CA LYS A 115 12.57 -15.30 -11.67
C LYS A 115 12.22 -16.65 -11.05
N LEU A 116 12.14 -16.74 -9.72
CA LEU A 116 11.75 -17.97 -9.02
C LEU A 116 10.33 -18.41 -9.39
N HIS A 117 9.41 -17.48 -9.56
CA HIS A 117 8.07 -17.78 -10.07
C HIS A 117 8.14 -18.47 -11.44
N ILE A 118 8.85 -17.87 -12.39
CA ILE A 118 8.99 -18.40 -13.75
C ILE A 118 9.61 -19.80 -13.73
N GLU A 119 10.64 -20.02 -12.91
CA GLU A 119 11.28 -21.34 -12.75
C GLU A 119 10.31 -22.40 -12.20
N ILE A 120 9.50 -22.04 -11.19
CA ILE A 120 8.46 -22.93 -10.65
C ILE A 120 7.41 -23.27 -11.71
N GLN A 121 6.99 -22.29 -12.52
CA GLN A 121 6.03 -22.52 -13.60
C GLN A 121 6.60 -23.41 -14.70
N HIS A 122 7.88 -23.24 -15.06
CA HIS A 122 8.55 -24.13 -16.01
C HIS A 122 8.57 -25.56 -15.49
N LEU A 123 9.00 -25.77 -14.23
CA LEU A 123 9.01 -27.10 -13.61
C LEU A 123 7.62 -27.73 -13.55
N ARG A 124 6.57 -26.93 -13.37
CA ARG A 124 5.17 -27.39 -13.43
C ARG A 124 4.75 -27.80 -14.84
N ALA A 125 5.06 -26.99 -15.85
CA ALA A 125 4.76 -27.33 -17.23
C ALA A 125 5.46 -28.63 -17.66
N GLU A 126 6.69 -28.81 -17.17
CA GLU A 126 7.49 -30.01 -17.41
C GLU A 126 6.92 -31.24 -16.69
N ARG A 127 6.37 -31.08 -15.47
CA ARG A 127 5.71 -32.17 -14.72
C ARG A 127 4.61 -32.87 -15.52
N ASN A 128 3.83 -32.10 -16.28
CA ASN A 128 2.71 -32.64 -17.07
C ASN A 128 3.18 -33.45 -18.29
N ARG A 129 4.48 -33.40 -18.63
CA ARG A 129 5.10 -34.10 -19.77
C ARG A 129 5.96 -35.31 -19.37
N MET A 130 6.11 -35.58 -18.06
CA MET A 130 6.95 -36.66 -17.53
C MET A 130 6.11 -37.91 -17.17
N GLU A 131 6.46 -39.07 -17.73
CA GLU A 131 6.15 -40.43 -17.26
C GLU A 131 7.52 -41.07 -16.97
N PRO A 132 7.98 -41.30 -15.71
CA PRO A 132 7.43 -42.12 -14.62
C PRO A 132 7.60 -41.49 -13.19
N ARG A 133 7.30 -42.25 -12.11
CA ARG A 133 7.26 -41.83 -10.68
C ARG A 133 8.53 -41.14 -10.15
N GLU A 134 9.72 -41.55 -10.58
CA GLU A 134 10.99 -41.04 -10.03
C GLU A 134 11.35 -39.64 -10.53
N GLU A 135 11.11 -39.34 -11.80
CA GLU A 135 11.35 -38.01 -12.38
C GLU A 135 10.35 -36.99 -11.82
N ARG A 136 9.10 -37.41 -11.60
CA ARG A 136 8.09 -36.61 -10.89
C ARG A 136 8.53 -36.30 -9.47
N LEU A 137 9.15 -37.24 -8.76
CA LEU A 137 9.66 -37.03 -7.41
C LEU A 137 10.85 -36.06 -7.38
N LYS A 138 11.79 -36.17 -8.33
CA LYS A 138 12.92 -35.23 -8.46
C LYS A 138 12.43 -33.81 -8.78
N ASN A 139 11.45 -33.67 -9.68
CA ASN A 139 10.83 -32.40 -10.00
C ASN A 139 10.06 -31.81 -8.80
N ALA A 140 9.28 -32.64 -8.08
CA ALA A 140 8.60 -32.22 -6.86
C ALA A 140 9.57 -31.70 -5.79
N LYS A 141 10.70 -32.37 -5.57
CA LYS A 141 11.76 -31.90 -4.65
C LYS A 141 12.31 -30.54 -5.08
N ARG A 142 12.60 -30.35 -6.37
CA ARG A 142 13.05 -29.05 -6.92
C ARG A 142 12.00 -27.97 -6.70
N GLN A 143 10.72 -28.25 -6.97
CA GLN A 143 9.65 -27.29 -6.71
C GLN A 143 9.57 -26.89 -5.24
N THR A 144 9.75 -27.83 -4.30
CA THR A 144 9.78 -27.54 -2.87
C THR A 144 10.99 -26.65 -2.51
N GLU A 145 12.16 -26.93 -3.06
CA GLU A 145 13.36 -26.11 -2.85
C GLU A 145 13.16 -24.67 -3.36
N PHE A 146 12.65 -24.50 -4.58
CA PHE A 146 12.35 -23.18 -5.14
C PHE A 146 11.26 -22.45 -4.35
N LYS A 147 10.23 -23.14 -3.86
CA LYS A 147 9.20 -22.56 -2.99
C LYS A 147 9.78 -22.09 -1.65
N ASN A 148 10.68 -22.88 -1.05
CA ASN A 148 11.37 -22.49 0.18
C ASN A 148 12.27 -21.27 -0.04
N ASN A 149 12.98 -21.21 -1.17
CA ASN A 149 13.77 -20.03 -1.56
C ASN A 149 12.88 -18.81 -1.80
N LEU A 150 11.71 -18.99 -2.42
CA LEU A 150 10.74 -17.91 -2.62
C LEU A 150 10.22 -17.37 -1.28
N ARG A 151 9.91 -18.26 -0.32
CA ARG A 151 9.49 -17.88 1.05
C ARG A 151 10.56 -17.04 1.75
N LYS A 152 11.82 -17.49 1.75
CA LYS A 152 12.94 -16.74 2.34
C LYS A 152 13.15 -15.37 1.69
N ASN A 153 13.11 -15.30 0.35
CA ASN A 153 13.24 -14.03 -0.36
C ASN A 153 12.08 -13.07 -0.09
N LEU A 154 10.88 -13.61 0.18
CA LEU A 154 9.72 -12.80 0.55
C LEU A 154 9.85 -12.21 1.95
N GLU A 155 10.43 -12.95 2.91
CA GLU A 155 10.78 -12.42 4.23
C GLU A 155 11.80 -11.27 4.13
N ILE A 156 12.87 -11.46 3.34
CA ILE A 156 13.88 -10.42 3.10
C ILE A 156 13.25 -9.20 2.40
N PHE A 157 12.36 -9.43 1.43
CA PHE A 157 11.61 -8.36 0.76
C PHE A 157 10.75 -7.58 1.77
N HIS A 158 10.05 -8.28 2.67
CA HIS A 158 9.28 -7.64 3.73
C HIS A 158 10.17 -6.78 4.63
N GLU A 159 11.31 -7.29 5.09
CA GLU A 159 12.26 -6.52 5.88
C GLU A 159 12.77 -5.26 5.17
N LYS A 160 13.13 -5.38 3.89
CA LYS A 160 13.59 -4.23 3.09
C LYS A 160 12.49 -3.19 2.87
N THR A 161 11.25 -3.64 2.70
CA THR A 161 10.11 -2.74 2.46
C THR A 161 9.54 -2.14 3.75
N LEU A 162 9.77 -2.76 4.92
CA LEU A 162 9.34 -2.22 6.23
C LEU A 162 9.84 -0.80 6.46
N LYS A 163 11.08 -0.48 6.07
CA LYS A 163 11.63 0.89 6.16
C LYS A 163 10.76 1.93 5.45
N TYR A 164 10.11 1.54 4.35
CA TYR A 164 9.25 2.40 3.55
C TYR A 164 7.78 2.38 4.00
N MET A 165 7.40 1.40 4.83
CA MET A 165 6.04 1.21 5.35
C MET A 165 5.83 1.73 6.78
N GLN A 166 6.85 2.30 7.43
CA GLN A 166 6.72 2.93 8.74
C GLN A 166 5.86 4.20 8.66
N LEU A 167 4.55 4.05 8.88
CA LEU A 167 3.66 5.17 9.19
C LEU A 167 3.91 5.63 10.63
N GLN A 168 4.19 6.92 10.83
CA GLN A 168 4.16 7.53 12.17
C GLN A 168 2.75 7.47 12.79
N GLN A 169 1.68 7.28 11.99
CA GLN A 169 0.32 6.95 12.46
C GLN A 169 -0.41 6.06 11.45
N PRO A 170 -0.47 4.73 11.63
CA PRO A 170 -1.28 3.88 10.79
C PRO A 170 -2.76 4.09 11.09
N SER A 171 -3.56 4.36 10.04
CA SER A 171 -5.02 4.37 10.12
C SER A 171 -5.52 3.01 10.66
N LEU A 172 -6.68 3.00 11.29
CA LEU A 172 -7.26 1.80 11.91
C LEU A 172 -7.32 0.61 10.91
N SER A 173 -7.66 0.90 9.65
CA SER A 173 -7.67 -0.07 8.55
C SER A 173 -6.28 -0.60 8.17
N ALA A 174 -5.24 0.24 8.20
CA ALA A 174 -3.86 -0.18 7.95
C ALA A 174 -3.33 -1.10 9.05
N ARG A 175 -3.69 -0.84 10.32
CA ARG A 175 -3.33 -1.71 11.46
C ARG A 175 -3.97 -3.08 11.34
N GLU A 176 -5.25 -3.14 10.98
CA GLU A 176 -5.96 -4.42 10.78
C GLU A 176 -5.38 -5.21 9.61
N ARG A 177 -5.04 -4.54 8.50
CA ARG A 177 -4.38 -5.15 7.34
C ARG A 177 -2.99 -5.70 7.66
N LEU A 178 -2.18 -4.96 8.41
CA LEU A 178 -0.87 -5.43 8.87
C LEU A 178 -1.00 -6.62 9.83
N LYS A 179 -2.00 -6.62 10.71
CA LYS A 179 -2.31 -7.79 11.57
C LYS A 179 -2.72 -9.00 10.74
N LYS A 180 -3.57 -8.83 9.71
CA LYS A 180 -3.95 -9.91 8.79
C LYS A 180 -2.76 -10.47 8.03
N LEU A 181 -1.87 -9.60 7.55
CA LEU A 181 -0.61 -10.02 6.91
C LEU A 181 0.29 -10.79 7.88
N ALA A 182 0.49 -10.27 9.10
CA ALA A 182 1.27 -10.96 10.12
C ALA A 182 0.70 -12.35 10.44
N ALA A 183 -0.63 -12.46 10.54
CA ALA A 183 -1.31 -13.74 10.73
C ALA A 183 -1.15 -14.68 9.51
N LEU A 184 -1.16 -14.16 8.28
CA LEU A 184 -0.87 -14.94 7.07
C LEU A 184 0.58 -15.44 7.08
N PHE A 185 1.55 -14.59 7.43
CA PHE A 185 2.95 -14.99 7.58
C PHE A 185 3.13 -16.06 8.66
N GLU A 186 2.44 -15.95 9.79
CA GLU A 186 2.47 -16.94 10.87
C GLU A 186 1.85 -18.27 10.43
N LYS A 187 0.69 -18.24 9.74
CA LYS A 187 0.11 -19.45 9.12
C LYS A 187 1.07 -20.09 8.11
N ILE A 188 1.72 -19.28 7.27
CA ILE A 188 2.71 -19.75 6.30
C ILE A 188 3.92 -20.36 7.02
N LYS A 189 4.38 -19.79 8.13
CA LYS A 189 5.48 -20.33 8.94
C LYS A 189 5.11 -21.67 9.57
N ASN A 190 3.92 -21.77 10.16
CA ASN A 190 3.45 -22.98 10.84
C ASN A 190 3.11 -24.13 9.88
N ALA A 191 2.78 -23.84 8.62
CA ALA A 191 2.57 -24.87 7.58
C ALA A 191 3.88 -25.46 7.02
N ALA A 192 5.03 -25.07 7.57
CA ALA A 192 6.37 -25.53 7.16
C ALA A 192 7.03 -26.50 8.16
N ASP A 193 6.50 -26.57 9.39
CA ASP A 193 6.83 -27.59 10.39
C ASP A 193 5.88 -28.79 10.26
#